data_AF-A0A3D4JGD2-F1
#
_entry.id   AF-A0A3D4JGD2-F1
#
_cell.length_a   1.000
_cell.length_b   1.000
_cell.length_c   1.000
_cell.angle_alpha   90.00
_cell.angle_beta   90.00
_cell.angle_gamma   90.00
#
_symmetry.space_group_name_H-M   'P 1'
#
loop_
_entity.id
_entity.type
_entity.pdbx_description
1 polymer ?
#
loop_
_entity_poly.entity_id
_entity_poly.type
_entity_poly.pdbx_seq_one_letter_code
_entity_poly.pdbx_strand_id
1 'polypeptide(L)'
;MLHRLDWKVIRRLDGYLQGDYRSLFRGFGVDFADLREYQPEDDIRYIDWNVSARMDTPYVRQYMEDREIMAWFLLDLSPSVDFGALDNQKRNVLIDFVGTLSRLLTRHGNRVGAMMFGNGIQHTVPARSGRLHVLRLINDLLKQPRLKQTPITDLSTLIKGGLHSIKKRSLIFIVSDFISVSGWERSLTLLRQKHEVIAIQLFDPREMSLPDVG
;
A
#
# COMPACT_ATOMS: atom_id res chain seq x y z
N MET A 1 17.22 -16.75 -9.72
CA MET A 1 17.47 -16.96 -8.27
C MET A 1 16.39 -16.24 -7.49
N LEU A 2 15.52 -16.98 -6.80
CA LEU A 2 14.63 -16.39 -5.80
C LEU A 2 15.40 -16.33 -4.50
N HIS A 3 16.04 -15.20 -4.20
CA HIS A 3 16.58 -14.98 -2.87
C HIS A 3 15.42 -14.82 -1.88
N ARG A 4 15.64 -15.35 -0.67
CA ARG A 4 14.67 -15.38 0.42
C ARG A 4 14.38 -13.94 0.87
N LEU A 5 13.17 -13.46 0.57
CA LEU A 5 12.72 -12.09 0.84
C LEU A 5 12.21 -11.99 2.28
N ASP A 6 13.14 -11.85 3.24
CA ASP A 6 12.81 -11.61 4.64
C ASP A 6 12.43 -10.13 4.88
N TRP A 7 11.21 -9.76 4.47
CA TRP A 7 10.65 -8.42 4.73
C TRP A 7 10.08 -8.32 6.14
N LYS A 8 10.64 -7.44 6.98
CA LYS A 8 10.10 -7.18 8.32
C LYS A 8 9.01 -6.10 8.26
N VAL A 9 7.74 -6.50 8.29
CA VAL A 9 6.62 -5.56 8.48
C VAL A 9 6.63 -5.09 9.94
N ILE A 10 7.22 -3.93 10.19
CA ILE A 10 7.47 -3.45 11.57
C ILE A 10 6.19 -2.99 12.27
N ARG A 11 5.17 -2.56 11.53
CA ARG A 11 3.87 -2.19 12.10
C ARG A 11 2.73 -2.28 11.08
N ARG A 12 1.77 -3.16 11.35
CA ARG A 12 0.36 -2.74 11.24
C ARG A 12 0.02 -2.01 12.52
N LEU A 13 -0.32 -0.73 12.43
CA LEU A 13 -0.90 0.01 13.55
C LEU A 13 -2.40 -0.29 13.58
N ASP A 14 -2.73 -1.55 13.92
CA ASP A 14 -3.95 -2.08 14.56
C ASP A 14 -4.18 -3.54 14.12
N GLY A 15 -4.41 -4.43 15.09
CA GLY A 15 -5.02 -5.77 14.89
C GLY A 15 -4.17 -6.90 14.31
N TYR A 16 -3.69 -7.78 15.19
CA TYR A 16 -3.41 -9.22 15.01
C TYR A 16 -2.75 -9.74 13.71
N LEU A 17 -1.52 -10.26 13.85
CA LEU A 17 -0.82 -11.08 12.87
C LEU A 17 -0.90 -12.58 13.23
N GLN A 18 -2.05 -13.21 12.99
CA GLN A 18 -2.08 -14.67 12.76
C GLN A 18 -3.32 -15.06 11.95
N GLY A 19 -3.13 -15.31 10.65
CA GLY A 19 -4.18 -15.69 9.71
C GLY A 19 -4.57 -14.60 8.70
N ASP A 20 -5.11 -15.07 7.58
CA ASP A 20 -5.82 -14.30 6.55
C ASP A 20 -5.13 -13.12 5.87
N TYR A 21 -4.45 -13.47 4.77
CA TYR A 21 -4.33 -12.64 3.56
C TYR A 21 -5.70 -12.09 3.09
N ARG A 22 -6.81 -12.77 3.45
CA ARG A 22 -8.20 -12.36 3.19
C ARG A 22 -8.64 -11.12 3.99
N SER A 23 -7.96 -10.78 5.09
CA SER A 23 -8.29 -9.59 5.91
C SER A 23 -8.00 -8.27 5.18
N LEU A 24 -6.93 -8.22 4.38
CA LEU A 24 -6.48 -7.05 3.61
C LEU A 24 -7.51 -6.53 2.60
N PHE A 25 -8.47 -7.36 2.20
CA PHE A 25 -9.42 -7.06 1.13
C PHE A 25 -10.84 -6.79 1.64
N ARG A 26 -11.15 -7.12 2.92
CA ARG A 26 -12.50 -6.93 3.50
C ARG A 26 -12.91 -5.47 3.72
N GLY A 27 -11.98 -4.52 3.74
CA GLY A 27 -12.26 -3.13 4.12
C GLY A 27 -12.61 -2.17 2.98
N PHE A 28 -12.93 -2.68 1.78
CA PHE A 28 -12.82 -1.88 0.56
C PHE A 28 -14.01 -1.91 -0.42
N GLY A 29 -15.30 -1.90 -0.01
CA GLY A 29 -16.33 -2.28 -1.01
C GLY A 29 -17.84 -1.92 -1.03
N VAL A 30 -18.51 -2.53 -2.04
CA VAL A 30 -19.95 -2.80 -2.35
C VAL A 30 -20.06 -3.72 -3.60
N ASP A 31 -20.31 -5.04 -3.46
CA ASP A 31 -20.77 -6.00 -4.51
C ASP A 31 -21.85 -6.93 -3.93
N PHE A 32 -22.89 -7.33 -4.67
CA PHE A 32 -24.05 -8.05 -4.11
C PHE A 32 -23.71 -9.52 -3.77
N ALA A 33 -23.86 -9.94 -2.51
CA ALA A 33 -23.57 -11.34 -2.09
C ALA A 33 -24.77 -12.26 -2.24
N ASP A 34 -25.90 -11.89 -1.64
CA ASP A 34 -27.05 -12.78 -1.47
C ASP A 34 -28.32 -12.02 -1.07
N LEU A 35 -29.46 -12.71 -1.13
CA LEU A 35 -30.73 -12.30 -0.54
C LEU A 35 -30.98 -13.18 0.69
N ARG A 36 -31.01 -12.59 1.89
CA ARG A 36 -31.45 -13.32 3.09
C ARG A 36 -32.77 -12.80 3.63
N GLU A 37 -33.49 -13.67 4.32
CA GLU A 37 -34.67 -13.27 5.09
C GLU A 37 -34.29 -12.23 6.15
N TYR A 38 -35.16 -11.23 6.33
CA TYR A 38 -35.04 -10.14 7.29
C TYR A 38 -34.97 -10.66 8.73
N GLN A 39 -34.13 -10.02 9.54
CA GLN A 39 -34.11 -10.17 10.99
C GLN A 39 -34.39 -8.80 11.63
N PRO A 40 -34.96 -8.74 12.86
CA PRO A 40 -35.35 -7.48 13.49
C PRO A 40 -34.25 -6.41 13.62
N GLU A 41 -32.99 -6.84 13.58
CA GLU A 41 -31.80 -5.98 13.66
C GLU A 41 -31.37 -5.36 12.31
N ASP A 42 -32.02 -5.72 11.21
CA ASP A 42 -31.66 -5.24 9.86
C ASP A 42 -32.23 -3.86 9.53
N ASP A 43 -31.45 -3.09 8.77
CA ASP A 43 -31.90 -1.80 8.25
C ASP A 43 -32.89 -1.99 7.10
N ILE A 44 -34.15 -1.63 7.39
CA ILE A 44 -35.33 -1.68 6.51
C ILE A 44 -35.07 -1.04 5.12
N ARG A 45 -34.14 -0.09 5.02
CA ARG A 45 -33.77 0.58 3.75
C ARG A 45 -33.16 -0.37 2.72
N TYR A 46 -32.69 -1.54 3.13
CA TYR A 46 -32.09 -2.55 2.25
C TYR A 46 -33.04 -3.71 1.89
N ILE A 47 -34.33 -3.64 2.25
CA ILE A 47 -35.33 -4.64 1.85
C ILE A 47 -35.56 -4.60 0.33
N ASP A 48 -35.53 -5.76 -0.31
CA ASP A 48 -35.97 -5.93 -1.70
C ASP A 48 -37.46 -6.25 -1.74
N TRP A 49 -38.28 -5.23 -1.93
CA TRP A 49 -39.74 -5.38 -1.99
C TRP A 49 -40.23 -6.24 -3.17
N ASN A 50 -39.47 -6.34 -4.26
CA ASN A 50 -39.84 -7.16 -5.42
C ASN A 50 -39.63 -8.66 -5.17
N VAL A 51 -38.56 -9.02 -4.46
CA VAL A 51 -38.32 -10.40 -4.01
C VAL A 51 -39.26 -10.75 -2.86
N SER A 52 -39.43 -9.84 -1.90
CA SER A 52 -40.30 -10.04 -0.74
C SER A 52 -41.75 -10.34 -1.16
N ALA A 53 -42.27 -9.60 -2.14
CA ALA A 53 -43.61 -9.83 -2.70
C ALA A 53 -43.77 -11.14 -3.49
N ARG A 54 -42.67 -11.83 -3.83
CA ARG A 54 -42.68 -13.15 -4.50
C ARG A 54 -42.47 -14.32 -3.53
N MET A 55 -41.84 -14.07 -2.38
CA MET A 55 -41.49 -15.06 -1.37
C MET A 55 -42.39 -15.03 -0.14
N ASP A 56 -43.37 -14.11 -0.09
CA ASP A 56 -44.31 -13.86 1.02
C ASP A 56 -43.65 -13.61 2.39
N THR A 57 -42.37 -13.23 2.36
CA THR A 57 -41.48 -13.02 3.52
C THR A 57 -40.52 -11.87 3.19
N PRO A 58 -40.12 -11.00 4.15
CA PRO A 58 -39.25 -9.87 3.83
C PRO A 58 -37.81 -10.32 3.59
N TYR A 59 -37.22 -9.93 2.47
CA TYR A 59 -35.82 -10.23 2.11
C TYR A 59 -34.96 -8.96 2.08
N VAL A 60 -33.78 -9.03 2.68
CA VAL A 60 -32.78 -7.95 2.73
C VAL A 60 -31.65 -8.24 1.75
N ARG A 61 -31.26 -7.21 0.99
CA ARG A 61 -30.10 -7.24 0.09
C ARG A 61 -28.80 -7.25 0.89
N GLN A 62 -28.03 -8.34 0.83
CA GLN A 62 -26.67 -8.32 1.36
C GLN A 62 -25.71 -7.69 0.34
N TYR A 63 -25.26 -6.49 0.65
CA TYR A 63 -24.11 -5.87 0.01
C TYR A 63 -22.84 -6.43 0.65
N MET A 64 -22.13 -7.32 -0.05
CA MET A 64 -20.75 -7.68 0.28
C MET A 64 -19.83 -6.48 0.10
N GLU A 65 -18.73 -6.40 0.86
CA GLU A 65 -17.80 -5.26 0.84
C GLU A 65 -16.54 -5.48 -0.04
N ASP A 66 -16.70 -5.67 -1.36
CA ASP A 66 -15.62 -5.44 -2.37
C ASP A 66 -15.94 -4.29 -3.38
N ARG A 67 -14.99 -3.38 -3.64
CA ARG A 67 -14.91 -2.31 -4.66
C ARG A 67 -13.47 -2.45 -5.15
N GLU A 68 -13.20 -2.07 -6.38
CA GLU A 68 -11.84 -1.97 -6.92
C GLU A 68 -10.88 -1.22 -5.95
N ILE A 69 -9.96 -1.95 -5.31
CA ILE A 69 -8.96 -1.37 -4.41
C ILE A 69 -8.06 -0.45 -5.23
N MET A 70 -7.95 0.79 -4.77
CA MET A 70 -6.88 1.69 -5.22
C MET A 70 -5.72 1.58 -4.24
N ALA A 71 -4.62 0.99 -4.69
CA ALA A 71 -3.38 0.91 -3.95
C ALA A 71 -2.37 1.96 -4.46
N TRP A 72 -1.59 2.53 -3.55
CA TRP A 72 -0.54 3.49 -3.84
C TRP A 72 0.76 3.12 -3.13
N PHE A 73 1.86 3.18 -3.86
CA PHE A 73 3.21 3.03 -3.31
C PHE A 73 3.84 4.41 -3.15
N LEU A 74 4.11 4.82 -1.91
CA LEU A 74 4.96 5.97 -1.59
C LEU A 74 6.38 5.42 -1.39
N LEU A 75 7.24 5.66 -2.37
CA LEU A 75 8.55 5.03 -2.50
C LEU A 75 9.66 6.01 -2.21
N ASP A 76 10.44 5.71 -1.18
CA ASP A 76 11.68 6.40 -0.87
C ASP A 76 12.85 5.80 -1.67
N LEU A 77 13.49 6.66 -2.46
CA LEU A 77 14.69 6.40 -3.26
C LEU A 77 15.78 7.44 -2.90
N SER A 78 15.76 7.95 -1.66
CA SER A 78 16.82 8.80 -1.13
C SER A 78 18.13 8.00 -0.95
N PRO A 79 19.28 8.68 -0.76
CA PRO A 79 20.58 8.00 -0.69
C PRO A 79 20.71 6.95 0.43
N SER A 80 19.90 7.00 1.49
CA SER A 80 19.92 5.98 2.55
C SER A 80 19.40 4.62 2.05
N VAL A 81 18.44 4.62 1.13
CA VAL A 81 17.91 3.41 0.46
C VAL A 81 18.90 2.86 -0.58
N ASP A 82 19.72 3.73 -1.18
CA ASP A 82 20.84 3.33 -2.05
C ASP A 82 22.14 3.01 -1.25
N PHE A 83 22.15 3.19 0.08
CA PHE A 83 23.30 2.90 0.96
C PHE A 83 23.41 1.39 1.27
N GLY A 84 24.62 0.84 1.10
CA GLY A 84 24.94 -0.57 1.34
C GLY A 84 26.01 -1.07 0.36
N ALA A 85 26.76 -2.11 0.73
CA ALA A 85 27.94 -2.53 -0.02
C ALA A 85 27.61 -3.15 -1.39
N LEU A 86 28.20 -2.57 -2.45
CA LEU A 86 28.35 -3.02 -3.85
C LEU A 86 27.08 -3.36 -4.67
N ASP A 87 26.02 -3.88 -4.06
CA ASP A 87 24.92 -4.57 -4.77
C ASP A 87 23.53 -3.95 -4.55
N ASN A 88 23.42 -2.82 -3.83
CA ASN A 88 22.22 -1.96 -3.74
C ASN A 88 20.97 -2.72 -3.25
N GLN A 89 21.14 -3.60 -2.26
CA GLN A 89 20.15 -4.59 -1.85
C GLN A 89 18.80 -3.97 -1.42
N LYS A 90 18.80 -2.90 -0.62
CA LYS A 90 17.56 -2.23 -0.15
C LYS A 90 16.69 -1.73 -1.32
N ARG A 91 17.28 -1.13 -2.37
CA ARG A 91 16.54 -0.67 -3.56
C ARG A 91 16.06 -1.82 -4.45
N ASN A 92 16.85 -2.88 -4.62
CA ASN A 92 16.39 -4.08 -5.34
C ASN A 92 15.19 -4.73 -4.61
N VAL A 93 15.27 -4.85 -3.29
CA VAL A 93 14.17 -5.33 -2.42
C VAL A 93 12.92 -4.47 -2.56
N LEU A 94 13.04 -3.14 -2.62
CA LEU A 94 11.93 -2.23 -2.89
C LEU A 94 11.31 -2.51 -4.27
N ILE A 95 12.11 -2.66 -5.32
CA ILE A 95 11.63 -2.94 -6.69
C ILE A 95 10.89 -4.28 -6.75
N ASP A 96 11.47 -5.33 -6.17
CA ASP A 96 10.87 -6.67 -6.13
C ASP A 96 9.57 -6.70 -5.33
N PHE A 97 9.53 -6.02 -4.19
CA PHE A 97 8.32 -5.86 -3.38
C PHE A 97 7.21 -5.15 -4.18
N VAL A 98 7.52 -3.99 -4.78
CA VAL A 98 6.57 -3.20 -5.58
C VAL A 98 6.07 -4.00 -6.78
N GLY A 99 6.97 -4.67 -7.51
CA GLY A 99 6.62 -5.47 -8.69
C GLY A 99 5.74 -6.67 -8.34
N THR A 100 6.10 -7.40 -7.27
CA THR A 100 5.35 -8.55 -6.77
C THR A 100 3.95 -8.13 -6.31
N LEU A 101 3.86 -7.15 -5.41
CA LEU A 101 2.58 -6.75 -4.85
C LEU A 101 1.70 -6.04 -5.88
N SER A 102 2.27 -5.22 -6.77
CA SER A 102 1.53 -4.66 -7.91
C SER A 102 0.95 -5.75 -8.81
N ARG A 103 1.70 -6.82 -9.07
CA ARG A 103 1.22 -7.96 -9.88
C ARG A 103 0.14 -8.77 -9.17
N LEU A 104 0.19 -8.91 -7.84
CA LEU A 104 -0.83 -9.60 -7.06
C LEU A 104 -2.13 -8.78 -7.02
N LEU A 105 -2.05 -7.49 -6.68
CA LEU A 105 -3.23 -6.62 -6.62
C LEU A 105 -3.93 -6.50 -7.98
N THR A 106 -3.19 -6.18 -9.05
CA THR A 106 -3.77 -5.98 -10.39
C THR A 106 -4.34 -7.24 -11.07
N ARG A 107 -4.09 -8.45 -10.52
CA ARG A 107 -4.75 -9.69 -10.99
C ARG A 107 -6.25 -9.70 -10.69
N HIS A 108 -6.66 -9.02 -9.62
CA HIS A 108 -8.05 -8.93 -9.17
C HIS A 108 -8.71 -7.60 -9.57
N GLY A 109 -8.35 -7.05 -10.75
CA GLY A 109 -8.91 -5.79 -11.26
C GLY A 109 -8.37 -4.50 -10.63
N ASN A 110 -7.87 -4.56 -9.39
CA ASN A 110 -7.39 -3.41 -8.61
C ASN A 110 -6.40 -2.48 -9.34
N ARG A 111 -6.39 -1.20 -8.96
CA ARG A 111 -5.48 -0.19 -9.52
C ARG A 111 -4.28 0.05 -8.61
N VAL A 112 -3.11 0.23 -9.21
CA VAL A 112 -1.86 0.51 -8.50
C VAL A 112 -1.22 1.79 -9.04
N GLY A 113 -0.95 2.74 -8.15
CA GLY A 113 -0.19 3.97 -8.44
C GLY A 113 1.11 4.00 -7.64
N ALA A 114 2.05 4.88 -8.02
CA ALA A 114 3.28 5.08 -7.27
C ALA A 114 3.71 6.55 -7.27
N MET A 115 4.32 6.99 -6.18
CA MET A 115 5.01 8.28 -6.06
C MET A 115 6.44 8.00 -5.62
N MET A 116 7.40 8.51 -6.38
CA MET A 116 8.83 8.24 -6.20
C MET A 116 9.49 9.50 -5.65
N PHE A 117 10.13 9.37 -4.49
CA PHE A 117 10.82 10.44 -3.78
C PHE A 117 12.33 10.19 -3.78
N GLY A 118 13.14 11.24 -3.94
CA GLY A 118 14.59 11.16 -3.73
C GLY A 118 15.11 12.37 -2.98
N ASN A 119 15.09 13.53 -3.63
CA ASN A 119 15.39 14.85 -3.05
C ASN A 119 14.15 15.78 -3.11
N GLY A 120 12.96 15.18 -2.98
CA GLY A 120 11.68 15.74 -3.43
C GLY A 120 10.90 14.70 -4.24
N ILE A 121 9.66 15.03 -4.63
CA ILE A 121 8.83 14.16 -5.47
C ILE A 121 9.35 14.24 -6.92
N GLN A 122 9.97 13.16 -7.42
CA GLN A 122 10.60 13.13 -8.74
C GLN A 122 9.64 12.63 -9.83
N HIS A 123 8.83 11.62 -9.51
CA HIS A 123 7.95 10.99 -10.48
C HIS A 123 6.66 10.48 -9.82
N THR A 124 5.54 10.52 -10.54
CA THR A 124 4.25 9.99 -10.07
C THR A 124 3.58 9.19 -11.19
N VAL A 125 3.40 7.89 -10.95
CA VAL A 125 2.67 6.96 -11.82
C VAL A 125 1.21 6.92 -11.35
N PRO A 126 0.23 7.38 -12.13
CA PRO A 126 -1.17 7.40 -11.72
C PRO A 126 -1.74 5.98 -11.59
N ALA A 127 -2.66 5.79 -10.64
CA ALA A 127 -3.26 4.49 -10.36
C ALA A 127 -4.06 3.93 -11.55
N ARG A 128 -3.60 2.81 -12.11
CA ARG A 128 -4.26 2.05 -13.19
C ARG A 128 -4.09 0.54 -12.94
N SER A 129 -4.85 -0.27 -13.67
CA SER A 129 -4.85 -1.73 -13.56
C SER A 129 -4.14 -2.40 -14.75
N GLY A 130 -3.99 -3.73 -14.70
CA GLY A 130 -3.50 -4.55 -15.81
C GLY A 130 -1.98 -4.74 -15.91
N ARG A 131 -1.57 -5.83 -16.58
CA ARG A 131 -0.17 -6.29 -16.67
C ARG A 131 0.79 -5.25 -17.26
N LEU A 132 0.37 -4.56 -18.33
CA LEU A 132 1.23 -3.58 -19.01
C LEU A 132 1.51 -2.35 -18.13
N HIS A 133 0.56 -1.98 -17.25
CA HIS A 133 0.77 -0.90 -16.29
C HIS A 133 1.80 -1.28 -15.23
N VAL A 134 1.74 -2.50 -14.69
CA VAL A 134 2.76 -3.01 -13.75
C VAL A 134 4.16 -3.01 -14.38
N LEU A 135 4.29 -3.46 -15.64
CA LEU A 135 5.57 -3.43 -16.35
C LEU A 135 6.10 -2.01 -16.57
N ARG A 136 5.23 -1.04 -16.88
CA ARG A 136 5.60 0.38 -16.97
C ARG A 136 6.07 0.93 -15.63
N LEU A 137 5.32 0.68 -14.56
CA LEU A 137 5.66 1.12 -13.20
C LEU A 137 7.05 0.60 -12.76
N ILE A 138 7.33 -0.69 -12.98
CA ILE A 138 8.66 -1.28 -12.71
C ILE A 138 9.75 -0.65 -13.58
N ASN A 139 9.51 -0.46 -14.89
CA ASN A 139 10.45 0.21 -15.79
C ASN A 139 10.74 1.65 -15.35
N ASP A 140 9.72 2.41 -14.95
CA ASP A 140 9.88 3.81 -14.53
C ASP A 140 10.68 3.89 -13.22
N LEU A 141 10.49 2.92 -12.31
CA LEU A 141 11.23 2.78 -11.07
C LEU A 141 12.70 2.41 -11.29
N LEU A 142 12.97 1.49 -12.24
CA LEU A 142 14.33 1.12 -12.68
C LEU A 142 15.07 2.29 -13.36
N LYS A 143 14.33 3.20 -14.00
CA LYS A 143 14.88 4.40 -14.66
C LYS A 143 15.16 5.58 -13.72
N GLN A 144 14.66 5.57 -12.49
CA GLN A 144 14.94 6.67 -11.56
C GLN A 144 16.45 6.72 -11.26
N PRO A 145 17.08 7.91 -11.22
CA PRO A 145 18.51 8.02 -10.95
C PRO A 145 18.87 7.49 -9.55
N ARG A 146 20.15 7.18 -9.34
CA ARG A 146 20.73 6.96 -8.01
C ARG A 146 21.37 8.25 -7.55
N LEU A 147 20.95 8.74 -6.39
CA LEU A 147 21.42 10.02 -5.88
C LEU A 147 22.66 9.79 -5.01
N LYS A 148 23.82 10.29 -5.46
CA LYS A 148 25.09 10.08 -4.74
C LYS A 148 25.19 10.92 -3.47
N GLN A 149 24.59 12.11 -3.46
CA GLN A 149 24.53 13.05 -2.35
C GLN A 149 23.22 13.84 -2.46
N THR A 150 22.53 14.05 -1.34
CA THR A 150 21.37 14.94 -1.22
C THR A 150 21.42 15.69 0.10
N PRO A 151 20.66 16.78 0.28
CA PRO A 151 20.24 17.20 1.62
C PRO A 151 19.56 16.05 2.38
N ILE A 152 19.46 16.19 3.70
CA ILE A 152 18.86 15.19 4.59
C ILE A 152 17.43 14.84 4.12
N THR A 153 17.13 13.55 4.04
CA THR A 153 15.81 13.01 3.65
C THR A 153 14.69 13.62 4.50
N ASP A 154 13.65 14.14 3.85
CA ASP A 154 12.40 14.58 4.48
C ASP A 154 11.21 13.77 3.94
N LEU A 155 10.87 12.69 4.65
CA LEU A 155 9.68 11.88 4.36
C LEU A 155 8.36 12.65 4.55
N SER A 156 8.35 13.77 5.27
CA SER A 156 7.14 14.58 5.40
C SER A 156 6.71 15.12 4.03
N THR A 157 7.65 15.43 3.14
CA THR A 157 7.36 15.87 1.76
C THR A 157 6.71 14.76 0.93
N LEU A 158 7.20 13.52 0.99
CA LEU A 158 6.57 12.36 0.33
C LEU A 158 5.15 12.10 0.87
N ILE A 159 4.98 12.08 2.19
CA ILE A 159 3.70 11.81 2.84
C ILE A 159 2.68 12.92 2.58
N LYS A 160 3.10 14.19 2.61
CA LYS A 160 2.28 15.34 2.16
C LYS A 160 1.93 15.21 0.68
N GLY A 161 2.86 14.78 -0.18
CA GLY A 161 2.59 14.48 -1.59
C GLY A 161 1.43 13.49 -1.76
N GLY A 162 1.49 12.36 -1.06
CA GLY A 162 0.40 11.39 -0.99
C GLY A 162 -0.92 12.01 -0.52
N LEU A 163 -0.90 12.74 0.59
CA LEU A 163 -2.09 13.38 1.19
C LEU A 163 -2.77 14.40 0.27
N HIS A 164 -2.01 15.10 -0.57
CA HIS A 164 -2.54 16.07 -1.52
C HIS A 164 -3.00 15.43 -2.83
N SER A 165 -2.25 14.46 -3.37
CA SER A 165 -2.54 13.88 -4.69
C SER A 165 -3.56 12.73 -4.65
N ILE A 166 -3.59 11.93 -3.59
CA ILE A 166 -4.46 10.75 -3.48
C ILE A 166 -5.82 11.19 -2.95
N LYS A 167 -6.77 11.50 -3.85
CA LYS A 167 -8.09 12.03 -3.47
C LYS A 167 -9.10 10.98 -2.98
N LYS A 168 -8.95 9.72 -3.38
CA LYS A 168 -9.86 8.62 -3.00
C LYS A 168 -9.28 7.82 -1.83
N ARG A 169 -10.14 7.32 -0.94
CA ARG A 169 -9.73 6.34 0.09
C ARG A 169 -9.05 5.16 -0.61
N SER A 170 -7.85 4.83 -0.14
CA SER A 170 -6.89 3.97 -0.83
C SER A 170 -6.10 3.17 0.21
N LEU A 171 -5.46 2.08 -0.22
CA LEU A 171 -4.44 1.39 0.54
C LEU A 171 -3.06 1.95 0.18
N ILE A 172 -2.31 2.49 1.14
CA ILE A 172 -1.03 3.14 0.90
C ILE A 172 0.10 2.34 1.54
N PHE A 173 1.07 1.95 0.73
CA PHE A 173 2.33 1.35 1.17
C PHE A 173 3.42 2.42 1.19
N ILE A 174 3.94 2.75 2.38
CA ILE A 174 5.13 3.59 2.53
C ILE A 174 6.34 2.66 2.64
N VAL A 175 7.24 2.71 1.66
CA VAL A 175 8.44 1.86 1.58
C VAL A 175 9.68 2.75 1.68
N SER A 176 10.40 2.63 2.79
CA SER A 176 11.56 3.47 3.16
C SER A 176 12.37 2.76 4.24
N ASP A 177 13.63 3.13 4.47
CA ASP A 177 14.34 2.73 5.70
C ASP A 177 13.98 3.61 6.92
N PHE A 178 13.15 4.64 6.72
CA PHE A 178 12.71 5.63 7.71
C PHE A 178 13.84 6.52 8.27
N ILE A 179 14.98 6.59 7.59
CA ILE A 179 16.09 7.49 7.93
C ILE A 179 15.77 8.89 7.36
N SER A 180 15.18 9.75 8.20
CA SER A 180 14.64 11.06 7.81
C SER A 180 14.70 12.05 8.97
N VAL A 181 14.66 13.36 8.67
CA VAL A 181 14.36 14.39 9.68
C VAL A 181 13.00 14.13 10.35
N SER A 182 12.86 14.52 11.61
CA SER A 182 11.60 14.45 12.36
C SER A 182 10.53 15.40 11.80
N GLY A 183 9.24 15.10 12.07
CA GLY A 183 8.09 15.92 11.64
C GLY A 183 7.19 15.26 10.59
N TRP A 184 7.52 14.06 10.12
CA TRP A 184 6.68 13.28 9.21
C TRP A 184 5.46 12.64 9.92
N GLU A 185 5.51 12.48 11.24
CA GLU A 185 4.51 11.81 12.07
C GLU A 185 3.14 12.49 12.00
N ARG A 186 3.11 13.83 12.05
CA ARG A 186 1.86 14.61 11.90
C ARG A 186 1.25 14.41 10.51
N SER A 187 2.07 14.38 9.48
CA SER A 187 1.64 14.18 8.09
C SER A 187 1.10 12.75 7.90
N LEU A 188 1.75 11.76 8.53
CA LEU A 188 1.32 10.36 8.54
C LEU A 188 -0.04 10.19 9.23
N THR A 189 -0.25 10.84 10.39
CA THR A 189 -1.54 10.82 11.10
C THR A 189 -2.68 11.36 10.23
N LEU A 190 -2.46 12.48 9.51
CA LEU A 190 -3.44 13.03 8.57
C LEU A 190 -3.69 12.11 7.36
N LEU A 191 -2.66 11.39 6.89
CA LEU A 191 -2.81 10.39 5.82
C LEU A 191 -3.65 9.20 6.30
N ARG A 192 -3.40 8.69 7.50
CA ARG A 192 -4.14 7.57 8.12
C ARG A 192 -5.62 7.88 8.38
N GLN A 193 -5.99 9.14 8.58
CA GLN A 193 -7.40 9.56 8.69
C GLN A 193 -8.19 9.41 7.38
N LYS A 194 -7.50 9.37 6.22
CA LYS A 194 -8.13 9.30 4.89
C LYS A 194 -7.89 7.98 4.14
N HIS A 195 -6.86 7.25 4.50
CA HIS A 195 -6.36 6.07 3.79
C HIS A 195 -5.95 4.99 4.78
N GLU A 196 -6.04 3.72 4.39
CA GLU A 196 -5.34 2.66 5.11
C GLU A 196 -3.85 2.79 4.77
N VAL A 197 -2.96 2.79 5.77
CA VAL A 197 -1.52 3.00 5.55
C VAL A 197 -0.71 1.90 6.22
N ILE A 198 0.16 1.26 5.43
CA ILE A 198 1.09 0.22 5.86
C ILE A 198 2.52 0.77 5.69
N ALA A 199 3.27 0.79 6.78
CA ALA A 199 4.68 1.18 6.79
C ALA A 199 5.58 -0.06 6.64
N ILE A 200 6.50 -0.02 5.69
CA ILE A 200 7.40 -1.13 5.34
C ILE A 200 8.83 -0.60 5.46
N GLN A 201 9.52 -1.03 6.52
CA GLN A 201 10.93 -0.68 6.69
C GLN A 201 11.80 -1.55 5.79
N LEU A 202 12.63 -0.90 4.97
CA LEU A 202 13.79 -1.51 4.34
C LEU A 202 14.93 -1.58 5.34
N PHE A 203 15.61 -2.72 5.42
CA PHE A 203 16.66 -2.99 6.39
C PHE A 203 17.75 -3.84 5.74
N ASP A 204 19.03 -3.52 5.97
CA ASP A 204 20.17 -4.38 5.60
C ASP A 204 20.63 -5.14 6.85
N PRO A 205 20.69 -6.49 6.86
CA PRO A 205 21.23 -7.27 7.97
C PRO A 205 22.59 -6.80 8.51
N ARG A 206 23.42 -6.16 7.66
CA ARG A 206 24.72 -5.60 8.05
C ARG A 206 24.62 -4.35 8.93
N GLU A 207 23.47 -3.69 8.98
CA GLU A 207 23.20 -2.57 9.92
C GLU A 207 23.07 -3.06 11.37
N MET A 208 22.83 -4.36 11.61
CA MET A 208 22.88 -4.97 12.96
C MET A 208 24.26 -5.56 13.32
N SER A 209 25.14 -5.81 12.35
CA SER A 209 26.52 -6.21 12.62
C SER A 209 27.40 -4.97 12.70
N LEU A 210 27.48 -4.37 13.90
CA LEU A 210 28.62 -3.51 14.23
C LEU A 210 29.89 -4.34 13.99
N PRO A 211 30.85 -3.88 13.14
CA PRO A 211 32.17 -4.51 13.12
C PRO A 211 32.78 -4.36 14.51
N ASP A 212 33.52 -5.37 14.94
CA ASP A 212 34.19 -5.40 16.23
C ASP A 212 35.41 -4.46 16.18
N VAL A 213 35.16 -3.15 16.30
CA VAL A 213 36.18 -2.12 16.51
C VAL A 213 36.53 -2.10 17.99
N GLY A 214 37.53 -2.90 18.35
CA GLY A 214 38.13 -2.97 19.68
C GLY A 214 39.03 -1.79 20.03
#